data_AF-A0A5K1DS12-F1
#
_entry.id   AF-A0A5K1DS12-F1
#
_cell.length_a   1.000
_cell.length_b   1.000
_cell.length_c   1.000
_cell.angle_alpha   90.00
_cell.angle_beta   90.00
_cell.angle_gamma   90.00
#
_symmetry.space_group_name_H-M   'P 1'
#
loop_
_entity.id
_entity.type
_entity.pdbx_description
1 polymer ?
#
loop_
_entity_poly.entity_id
_entity_poly.type
_entity_poly.pdbx_seq_one_letter_code
_entity_poly.pdbx_strand_id
1 'polypeptide(L)' 'ASALLLFNASDKLTYSEIMTQLNLTDDDVIRLLHSLSCAKYKILNKEPNTKNVSQSDTFEFNPKFTDKLKRIK' A
#
# COMPACT_ATOMS: atom_id res chain seq x y z
N ALA A 1 -3.31 12.69 -4.22
CA ALA A 1 -4.12 11.65 -3.52
C ALA A 1 -3.15 10.73 -2.77
N SER A 2 -3.44 10.39 -1.52
CA SER A 2 -2.58 9.51 -0.72
C SER A 2 -2.98 8.04 -0.93
N ALA A 3 -2.02 7.13 -1.15
CA ALA A 3 -2.31 5.71 -1.40
C ALA A 3 -3.16 5.06 -0.29
N LEU A 4 -3.01 5.50 0.96
CA LEU A 4 -3.78 5.04 2.11
C LEU A 4 -5.28 5.32 2.01
N LEU A 5 -5.70 6.37 1.29
CA LEU A 5 -7.12 6.69 1.13
C LEU A 5 -7.85 5.64 0.28
N LEU A 6 -7.13 4.95 -0.61
CA LEU A 6 -7.69 3.88 -1.42
C LEU A 6 -8.11 2.69 -0.55
N PHE A 7 -7.35 2.45 0.51
CA PHE A 7 -7.62 1.39 1.47
C PHE A 7 -8.78 1.70 2.43
N ASN A 8 -9.29 2.93 2.47
CA ASN A 8 -10.55 3.25 3.18
C ASN A 8 -11.79 2.74 2.45
N ALA A 9 -11.71 2.54 1.14
CA ALA A 9 -12.82 2.03 0.32
C ALA A 9 -12.73 0.51 0.12
N SER A 10 -11.52 -0.03 0.04
CA SER A 10 -11.25 -1.47 -0.13
C SER A 10 -10.08 -1.91 0.74
N ASP A 11 -10.28 -2.90 1.61
CA ASP A 11 -9.19 -3.44 2.44
C ASP A 11 -8.07 -4.09 1.61
N LYS A 12 -8.37 -4.56 0.39
CA LYS A 12 -7.43 -5.23 -0.50
C LYS A 12 -7.50 -4.64 -1.90
N LEU A 13 -6.34 -4.31 -2.45
CA LEU A 13 -6.19 -3.70 -3.77
C LEU A 13 -4.97 -4.30 -4.48
N THR A 14 -5.12 -4.55 -5.77
CA THR A 14 -4.02 -4.93 -6.64
C THR A 14 -3.20 -3.71 -7.06
N TYR A 15 -1.96 -3.93 -7.47
CA TYR A 15 -1.12 -2.85 -8.01
C TYR A 15 -1.81 -2.06 -9.12
N SER A 16 -2.49 -2.75 -10.05
CA SER A 16 -3.18 -2.10 -11.18
C SER A 16 -4.31 -1.17 -10.72
N GLU A 17 -5.08 -1.58 -9.72
CA GLU A 17 -6.12 -0.72 -9.13
C GLU A 17 -5.52 0.49 -8.44
N ILE A 18 -4.44 0.29 -7.66
CA ILE A 18 -3.73 1.38 -6.96
C ILE A 18 -3.16 2.37 -7.96
N MET A 19 -2.54 1.89 -9.04
CA MET A 19 -1.99 2.70 -10.11
C MET A 19 -3.09 3.52 -10.81
N THR A 20 -4.20 2.87 -11.16
CA THR A 20 -5.35 3.51 -11.82
C THR A 20 -5.95 4.61 -10.93
N GLN A 21 -6.09 4.33 -9.64
CA GLN A 21 -6.68 5.26 -8.68
C GLN A 21 -5.74 6.41 -8.27
N LEU A 22 -4.43 6.14 -8.16
CA LEU A 22 -3.43 7.17 -7.87
C LEU A 22 -3.12 8.03 -9.09
N ASN A 23 -3.29 7.48 -10.30
CA ASN A 23 -2.94 8.11 -11.56
C ASN A 23 -1.47 8.61 -11.56
N LEU A 24 -0.58 7.81 -10.96
CA LEU A 24 0.86 8.07 -10.84
C LEU A 24 1.66 7.17 -11.78
N THR A 25 2.94 7.49 -11.95
CA THR A 25 3.86 6.64 -12.69
C THR A 25 4.19 5.36 -11.93
N ASP A 26 4.57 4.30 -12.64
CA ASP A 26 4.95 3.03 -12.02
C ASP A 26 6.05 3.19 -10.97
N ASP A 27 7.07 4.01 -11.24
CA ASP A 27 8.20 4.21 -10.32
C ASP A 27 7.73 4.84 -9.00
N ASP A 28 6.81 5.81 -9.06
CA ASP A 28 6.23 6.45 -7.87
C ASP A 28 5.40 5.46 -7.06
N VAL A 29 4.52 4.69 -7.72
CA VAL A 29 3.65 3.70 -7.05
C VAL A 29 4.48 2.60 -6.40
N ILE A 30 5.50 2.08 -7.10
CA ILE A 30 6.42 1.07 -6.57
C ILE A 30 7.13 1.59 -5.33
N ARG A 31 7.67 2.82 -5.36
CA ARG A 31 8.34 3.43 -4.19
C ARG A 31 7.38 3.60 -3.02
N LEU A 32 6.16 4.05 -3.29
CA LEU A 32 5.11 4.23 -2.29
C LEU A 32 4.74 2.91 -1.63
N LEU A 33 4.42 1.89 -2.42
CA LEU A 33 4.02 0.57 -1.93
C LEU A 33 5.16 -0.17 -1.24
N HIS A 34 6.38 -0.05 -1.76
CA HIS A 34 7.56 -0.60 -1.12
C HIS A 34 7.81 0.04 0.24
N SER A 35 7.68 1.37 0.36
CA SER A 35 7.78 2.07 1.64
C SER A 35 6.69 1.62 2.62
N LEU A 36 5.43 1.56 2.19
CA LEU A 36 4.30 1.18 3.04
C LEU A 36 4.32 -0.30 3.48
N SER A 37 4.82 -1.19 2.63
CA SER A 37 4.86 -2.64 2.91
C SER A 37 6.13 -3.06 3.63
N CYS A 38 7.26 -2.40 3.38
CA CYS A 38 8.57 -2.75 3.95
C CYS A 38 8.95 -1.87 5.15
N ALA A 39 8.19 -0.82 5.47
CA ALA A 39 8.41 -0.01 6.66
C ALA A 39 8.32 -0.84 7.95
N LYS A 40 8.97 -0.33 9.00
CA LYS A 40 9.00 -0.91 10.37
C LYS A 40 7.63 -1.33 10.89
N TYR A 41 6.57 -0.67 10.42
CA TYR A 41 5.21 -0.90 10.88
C TYR A 41 4.32 -1.75 9.93
N LYS A 42 4.81 -2.11 8.74
CA LYS A 42 4.08 -2.92 7.73
C LYS A 42 2.60 -2.52 7.62
N ILE A 43 2.36 -1.30 7.16
CA ILE A 43 1.01 -0.73 7.04
C ILE A 43 0.20 -1.52 6.01
N LEU A 44 0.87 -1.94 4.93
CA LEU A 44 0.31 -2.83 3.93
C LEU A 44 0.97 -4.22 4.02
N ASN A 45 0.16 -5.26 3.98
CA ASN A 45 0.60 -6.62 3.74
C ASN A 45 0.65 -6.87 2.24
N LYS A 46 1.83 -7.22 1.74
CA LYS A 46 2.07 -7.54 0.34
C LYS A 46 2.06 -9.06 0.16
N GLU A 47 1.31 -9.54 -0.83
CA GLU A 47 1.30 -10.94 -1.22
C GLU A 47 1.53 -11.09 -2.72
N PRO A 48 2.58 -11.82 -3.16
CA PRO A 48 3.62 -12.47 -2.37
C PRO A 48 4.60 -11.47 -1.70
N ASN A 49 5.09 -11.82 -0.50
CA ASN A 49 6.03 -10.98 0.26
C ASN A 49 7.46 -11.07 -0.30
N THR A 50 7.65 -10.50 -1.49
CA THR A 50 8.95 -10.36 -2.15
C THR A 50 9.50 -8.94 -1.96
N LYS A 51 10.84 -8.80 -2.03
CA LYS A 51 11.52 -7.50 -1.90
C LYS A 51 11.16 -6.51 -3.03
N ASN A 52 10.76 -7.02 -4.19
CA ASN A 52 10.35 -6.19 -5.32
C ASN A 52 8.82 -6.12 -5.38
N VAL A 53 8.29 -4.95 -5.72
CA VAL A 53 6.89 -4.76 -6.06
C VAL A 53 6.71 -5.02 -7.56
N SER A 54 5.81 -5.93 -7.88
CA SER A 54 5.39 -6.28 -9.24
C SER A 54 3.95 -5.86 -9.47
N GLN A 55 3.58 -5.68 -10.74
CA GLN A 55 2.22 -5.28 -11.12
C GLN A 55 1.16 -6.37 -10.84
N SER A 56 1.59 -7.61 -10.65
CA SER A 56 0.74 -8.74 -10.27
C SER A 56 0.62 -8.92 -8.75
N ASP A 57 1.33 -8.11 -7.96
CA ASP A 57 1.28 -8.22 -6.50
C ASP A 57 0.00 -7.58 -5.96
N THR A 58 -0.48 -8.14 -4.86
CA THR A 58 -1.65 -7.63 -4.15
C THR A 58 -1.23 -7.03 -2.82
N PHE A 59 -1.89 -5.93 -2.47
CA PHE A 59 -1.66 -5.19 -1.24
C PHE A 59 -2.94 -5.21 -0.43
N GLU A 60 -2.83 -5.59 0.83
CA GLU A 60 -3.92 -5.60 1.79
C GLU A 60 -3.57 -4.66 2.92
N PHE A 61 -4.52 -3.86 3.36
CA PHE A 61 -4.38 -3.06 4.56
C PHE A 61 -4.17 -3.98 5.75
N ASN A 62 -3.18 -3.69 6.59
CA ASN A 62 -2.92 -4.49 7.78
C ASN A 62 -3.74 -3.95 8.96
N PRO A 63 -4.92 -4.51 9.31
CA PRO A 63 -5.71 -4.02 10.44
C PRO A 63 -5.01 -4.24 11.79
N LYS A 64 -4.00 -5.11 11.86
CA LYS A 64 -3.13 -5.26 13.05
C LYS A 64 -2.13 -4.11 13.19
N PHE A 65 -2.03 -3.23 12.19
CA PHE A 65 -1.43 -1.92 12.35
C PHE A 65 -2.34 -1.08 13.25
N THR A 66 -2.28 -1.35 14.56
CA THR A 66 -2.84 -0.47 15.59
C THR A 66 -1.95 0.74 15.71
N ASP A 67 -2.25 1.77 14.93
CA ASP A 67 -1.75 3.11 15.22
C ASP A 67 -2.50 3.61 16.46
N LYS A 68 -1.88 3.45 17.64
CA LYS A 68 -2.37 4.02 18.92
C LYS A 68 -2.43 5.55 18.90
N LEU A 69 -2.09 6.19 17.79
CA LEU A 69 -2.04 7.62 17.63
C LEU A 69 -3.13 8.07 16.65
N LYS A 70 -4.21 8.61 17.24
CA LYS A 70 -5.00 9.69 16.62
C LYS A 70 -4.03 10.59 15.85
N ARG A 71 -4.14 10.61 14.51
CA ARG A 71 -3.51 11.58 13.58
C ARG A 71 -2.09 11.21 13.13
N ILE A 72 -2.02 10.50 12.00
CA ILE A 72 -0.83 10.46 11.14
C ILE A 72 -0.73 11.84 10.47
N LYS A 73 0.44 12.49 10.56
CA LYS A 73 0.70 13.86 10.07
C LYS A 73 1.46 13.83 8.76
#